data_AF-A0A9D1BWI7-F1
#
_entry.id   AF-A0A9D1BWI7-F1
#
_cell.length_a   1.000
_cell.length_b   1.000
_cell.length_c   1.000
_cell.angle_alpha   90.00
_cell.angle_beta   90.00
_cell.angle_gamma   90.00
#
_symmetry.space_group_name_H-M   'P 1'
#
loop_
_entity.id
_entity.type
_entity.pdbx_description
1 polymer ?
#
loop_
_entity_poly.entity_id
_entity_poly.type
_entity_poly.pdbx_seq_one_letter_code
_entity_poly.pdbx_strand_id
1 'polypeptide(L)'
;TKKTSDISPFVILSDCKVKPSPQPKGDHIPSLSRGLFHYGANTVLISLWKMPEESNAALLPSFAKQLRKGKSKAKALQICNQSFLKKENTAQNLAPSHWAAYLLIGNTDAVTKRNWYWLSLAIIPLSWLWYQWRKRRKKKRIKEIEVTTTMEY
;
A
#
# COMPACT_ATOMS: atom_id res chain seq x y z
N THR A 1 18.99 -12.47 24.30
CA THR A 1 19.13 -13.00 22.93
C THR A 1 19.25 -11.83 21.96
N LYS A 2 20.46 -11.56 21.45
CA LYS A 2 20.71 -10.43 20.52
C LYS A 2 20.01 -10.70 19.20
N LYS A 3 19.05 -9.84 18.84
CA LYS A 3 18.30 -9.89 17.58
C LYS A 3 19.24 -9.41 16.48
N THR A 4 19.81 -10.33 15.70
CA THR A 4 20.56 -10.01 14.48
C THR A 4 19.59 -9.38 13.48
N SER A 5 19.61 -8.05 13.36
CA SER A 5 18.68 -7.27 12.57
C SER A 5 19.38 -6.57 11.39
N ASP A 6 20.22 -7.30 10.66
CA ASP A 6 20.97 -6.75 9.52
C ASP A 6 20.23 -6.88 8.18
N ILE A 7 19.03 -7.49 8.16
CA ILE A 7 18.26 -7.70 6.93
C ILE A 7 17.03 -6.80 6.88
N SER A 8 16.77 -6.22 5.69
CA SER A 8 15.59 -5.40 5.42
C SER A 8 14.29 -6.13 5.81
N PRO A 9 13.31 -5.43 6.43
CA PRO A 9 12.03 -6.03 6.80
C PRO A 9 11.20 -6.49 5.59
N PHE A 10 11.52 -6.01 4.38
CA PHE A 10 10.93 -6.47 3.12
C PHE A 10 12.02 -6.83 2.12
N VAL A 11 11.96 -8.05 1.58
CA VAL A 11 12.93 -8.58 0.61
C VAL A 11 12.20 -9.04 -0.65
N ILE A 12 12.78 -8.73 -1.81
CA ILE A 12 12.29 -9.21 -3.12
C ILE A 12 13.34 -10.14 -3.70
N LEU A 13 12.94 -11.37 -4.03
CA LEU A 13 13.73 -12.39 -4.67
C LEU A 13 13.20 -12.61 -6.09
N SER A 14 13.77 -11.89 -7.05
CA SER A 14 13.56 -12.11 -8.48
C SER A 14 14.72 -12.96 -9.00
N ASP A 15 14.70 -14.25 -8.73
CA ASP A 15 15.80 -15.11 -9.15
C ASP A 15 15.57 -15.59 -10.59
N CYS A 16 16.51 -15.26 -11.47
CA CYS A 16 16.53 -15.71 -12.87
C CYS A 16 17.03 -17.16 -13.02
N LYS A 17 17.44 -17.81 -11.92
CA LYS A 17 18.13 -19.11 -11.90
C LYS A 17 17.82 -19.97 -10.66
N VAL A 18 16.61 -19.90 -10.06
CA VAL A 18 16.22 -20.93 -9.08
C VAL A 18 16.12 -22.25 -9.84
N LYS A 19 17.08 -23.16 -9.64
CA LYS A 19 16.92 -24.53 -10.15
C LYS A 19 15.81 -25.19 -9.34
N PRO A 20 14.71 -25.64 -9.97
CA PRO A 20 13.76 -26.50 -9.27
C PRO A 20 14.52 -27.74 -8.78
N SER A 21 14.32 -28.11 -7.52
CA SER A 21 14.87 -29.35 -6.98
C SER A 21 14.31 -30.53 -7.79
N PRO A 22 15.13 -31.54 -8.14
CA PRO A 22 14.70 -32.69 -8.94
C PRO A 22 13.62 -33.55 -8.28
N GLN A 23 13.29 -33.32 -7.00
CA GLN A 23 12.13 -33.90 -6.33
C GLN A 23 11.28 -32.78 -5.70
N PRO A 24 10.18 -32.34 -6.33
CA PRO A 24 9.20 -31.48 -5.69
C PRO A 24 8.36 -32.31 -4.71
N LYS A 25 8.89 -32.56 -3.51
CA LYS A 25 8.11 -33.15 -2.42
C LYS A 25 7.21 -32.07 -1.80
N GLY A 26 5.98 -31.94 -2.32
CA GLY A 26 4.90 -31.13 -1.71
C GLY A 26 5.17 -29.62 -1.61
N ASP A 27 4.16 -28.86 -1.24
CA ASP A 27 4.15 -27.39 -1.10
C ASP A 27 5.31 -26.87 -0.23
N HIS A 28 6.47 -26.63 -0.83
CA HIS A 28 7.61 -26.10 -0.12
C HIS A 28 7.80 -24.63 -0.45
N ILE A 29 7.55 -23.81 0.56
CA ILE A 29 8.14 -22.49 0.67
C ILE A 29 9.65 -22.64 0.43
N PRO A 30 10.26 -21.90 -0.52
CA PRO A 30 11.67 -22.07 -0.88
C PRO A 30 12.57 -21.97 0.35
N SER A 31 13.54 -22.89 0.50
CA SER A 31 14.44 -22.96 1.66
C SER A 31 15.14 -21.64 1.97
N LEU A 32 15.46 -20.88 0.91
CA LEU A 32 16.03 -19.53 1.00
C LEU A 32 15.10 -18.54 1.73
N SER A 33 13.80 -18.56 1.43
CA SER A 33 12.83 -17.67 2.07
C SER A 33 12.71 -17.98 3.57
N ARG A 34 12.82 -19.26 3.97
CA ARG A 34 12.85 -19.67 5.38
C ARG A 34 14.09 -19.11 6.10
N GLY A 35 15.24 -19.09 5.45
CA GLY A 35 16.45 -18.42 5.94
C GLY A 35 16.23 -16.92 6.16
N LEU A 36 15.62 -16.22 5.19
CA LEU A 36 15.32 -14.79 5.33
C LEU A 36 14.39 -14.49 6.52
N PHE A 37 13.35 -15.31 6.73
CA PHE A 37 12.50 -15.18 7.91
C PHE A 37 13.28 -15.46 9.21
N HIS A 38 14.18 -16.44 9.22
CA HIS A 38 15.05 -16.73 10.37
C HIS A 38 15.96 -15.54 10.72
N TYR A 39 16.47 -14.81 9.72
CA TYR A 39 17.28 -13.61 9.91
C TYR A 39 16.47 -12.30 10.09
N GLY A 40 15.14 -12.38 10.24
CA GLY A 40 14.31 -11.24 10.64
C GLY A 40 13.60 -10.48 9.52
N ALA A 41 13.56 -11.01 8.29
CA ALA A 41 12.67 -10.45 7.27
C ALA A 41 11.20 -10.62 7.68
N ASN A 42 10.39 -9.55 7.63
CA ASN A 42 8.96 -9.62 7.95
C ASN A 42 8.12 -10.07 6.74
N THR A 43 8.64 -9.86 5.54
CA THR A 43 7.92 -10.15 4.30
C THR A 43 8.90 -10.43 3.18
N VAL A 44 8.60 -11.46 2.40
CA VAL A 44 9.41 -11.86 1.24
C VAL A 44 8.49 -11.99 0.03
N LEU A 45 8.85 -11.32 -1.07
CA LEU A 45 8.25 -11.53 -2.39
C LEU A 45 9.19 -12.43 -3.20
N ILE A 46 8.71 -13.56 -3.71
CA ILE A 46 9.54 -14.55 -4.41
C ILE A 46 8.91 -14.97 -5.74
N SER A 47 9.72 -15.23 -6.75
CA SER A 47 9.26 -15.87 -8.00
C SER A 47 9.10 -17.38 -7.83
N LEU A 48 7.95 -17.92 -8.25
CA LEU A 48 7.64 -19.36 -8.23
C LEU A 48 8.30 -20.12 -9.38
N TRP A 49 8.48 -19.45 -10.52
CA TRP A 49 9.11 -19.99 -11.72
C TRP A 49 9.90 -18.90 -12.43
N LYS A 50 10.72 -19.32 -13.40
CA LYS A 50 11.46 -18.39 -14.27
C LYS A 50 10.48 -17.65 -15.18
N MET A 51 10.38 -16.33 -14.99
CA MET A 51 9.51 -15.46 -15.78
C MET A 51 10.32 -14.75 -16.88
N PRO A 52 9.71 -14.46 -18.05
CA PRO A 52 10.34 -13.63 -19.07
C PRO A 52 10.72 -12.25 -18.55
N GLU A 53 11.84 -11.71 -19.05
CA GLU A 53 12.40 -10.42 -18.62
C GLU A 53 11.42 -9.27 -18.85
N GLU A 54 10.69 -9.29 -19.97
CA GLU A 54 9.66 -8.30 -20.32
C GLU A 54 8.54 -8.24 -19.27
N SER A 55 8.02 -9.40 -18.86
CA SER A 55 6.98 -9.48 -17.84
C SER A 55 7.52 -9.02 -16.47
N ASN A 56 8.79 -9.28 -16.19
CA ASN A 56 9.44 -8.82 -14.96
C ASN A 56 9.58 -7.30 -14.91
N ALA A 57 10.08 -6.72 -16.00
CA ALA A 57 10.22 -5.28 -16.19
C ALA A 57 8.87 -4.55 -16.16
N ALA A 58 7.76 -5.23 -16.49
CA ALA A 58 6.42 -4.69 -16.35
C ALA A 58 5.87 -4.77 -14.91
N LEU A 59 6.01 -5.91 -14.24
CA LEU A 59 5.37 -6.19 -12.96
C LEU A 59 6.06 -5.54 -11.77
N LEU A 60 7.39 -5.67 -11.62
CA LEU A 60 8.10 -5.17 -10.44
C LEU A 60 8.02 -3.64 -10.28
N PRO A 61 8.24 -2.81 -11.33
CA PRO A 61 8.10 -1.37 -11.21
C PRO A 61 6.65 -0.94 -10.93
N SER A 62 5.68 -1.64 -11.53
CA SER A 62 4.25 -1.42 -11.25
C SER A 62 3.94 -1.71 -9.78
N PHE A 63 4.48 -2.81 -9.24
CA PHE A 63 4.30 -3.21 -7.85
C PHE A 63 4.90 -2.18 -6.89
N ALA A 64 6.15 -1.77 -7.12
CA ALA A 64 6.81 -0.72 -6.34
C ALA A 64 6.01 0.60 -6.38
N LYS A 65 5.44 0.95 -7.54
CA LYS A 65 4.58 2.14 -7.69
C LYS A 65 3.30 2.04 -6.85
N GLN A 66 2.67 0.88 -6.78
CA GLN A 66 1.47 0.68 -5.96
C GLN A 66 1.78 0.70 -4.45
N LEU A 67 2.93 0.18 -4.04
CA LEU A 67 3.41 0.30 -2.66
C LEU A 67 3.60 1.77 -2.26
N ARG A 68 4.22 2.58 -3.14
CA ARG A 68 4.40 4.03 -2.92
C ARG A 68 3.07 4.79 -2.83
N LYS A 69 2.01 4.30 -3.47
CA LYS A 69 0.64 4.84 -3.35
C LYS A 69 -0.05 4.49 -2.03
N GLY A 70 0.61 3.77 -1.13
CA GLY A 70 0.07 3.36 0.17
C GLY A 70 -0.92 2.20 0.08
N LYS A 71 -0.87 1.40 -0.99
CA LYS A 71 -1.63 0.13 -1.05
C LYS A 71 -0.94 -0.92 -0.18
N SER A 72 -1.72 -1.85 0.37
CA SER A 72 -1.17 -3.02 1.05
C SER A 72 -0.37 -3.87 0.06
N LYS A 73 0.64 -4.63 0.53
CA LYS A 73 1.50 -5.43 -0.36
C LYS A 73 0.68 -6.45 -1.16
N ALA A 74 -0.29 -7.11 -0.51
CA ALA A 74 -1.20 -8.02 -1.22
C ALA A 74 -2.04 -7.29 -2.28
N LYS A 75 -2.59 -6.11 -1.96
CA LYS A 75 -3.39 -5.34 -2.92
C LYS A 75 -2.56 -4.79 -4.07
N ALA A 76 -1.33 -4.34 -3.78
CA ALA A 76 -0.38 -3.90 -4.77
C ALA A 76 -0.11 -5.02 -5.79
N LEU A 77 0.20 -6.23 -5.32
CA LEU A 77 0.47 -7.37 -6.20
C LEU A 77 -0.77 -7.74 -7.04
N GLN A 78 -1.95 -7.79 -6.42
CA GLN A 78 -3.21 -8.05 -7.13
C GLN A 78 -3.45 -7.03 -8.25
N ILE A 79 -3.29 -5.73 -7.95
CA ILE A 79 -3.49 -4.67 -8.95
C ILE A 79 -2.51 -4.81 -10.10
N CYS A 80 -1.24 -5.14 -9.82
CA CYS A 80 -0.23 -5.30 -10.85
C CYS A 80 -0.56 -6.45 -11.80
N ASN A 81 -0.96 -7.61 -11.26
CA ASN A 81 -1.37 -8.76 -12.05
C ASN A 81 -2.58 -8.43 -12.94
N GLN A 82 -3.60 -7.76 -12.38
CA GLN A 82 -4.77 -7.31 -13.13
C GLN A 82 -4.42 -6.27 -14.21
N SER A 83 -3.54 -5.32 -13.90
CA SER A 83 -3.09 -4.31 -14.85
C SER A 83 -2.28 -4.92 -15.99
N PHE A 84 -1.46 -5.94 -15.71
CA PHE A 84 -0.73 -6.68 -16.72
C PHE A 84 -1.68 -7.37 -17.70
N LEU A 85 -2.64 -8.13 -17.18
CA LEU A 85 -3.67 -8.82 -17.98
C LEU A 85 -4.55 -7.87 -18.81
N LYS A 86 -4.78 -6.64 -18.35
CA LYS A 86 -5.56 -5.64 -19.10
C LYS A 86 -4.76 -4.95 -20.20
N LYS A 87 -3.43 -4.86 -20.05
CA LYS A 87 -2.56 -4.17 -20.98
C LYS A 87 -2.09 -5.11 -22.10
N GLU A 88 -1.82 -6.35 -21.74
CA GLU A 88 -1.35 -7.39 -22.65
C GLU A 88 -2.53 -8.23 -23.15
N ASN A 89 -2.89 -8.06 -24.43
CA ASN A 89 -3.98 -8.82 -25.07
C ASN A 89 -3.47 -9.96 -25.98
N THR A 90 -2.15 -10.19 -26.03
CA THR A 90 -1.57 -11.26 -26.84
C THR A 90 -1.69 -12.60 -26.13
N ALA A 91 -2.20 -13.63 -26.82
CA ALA A 91 -2.45 -14.97 -26.25
C ALA A 91 -1.26 -15.56 -25.46
N GLN A 92 -0.02 -15.27 -25.86
CA GLN A 92 1.20 -15.67 -25.14
C GLN A 92 1.31 -15.05 -23.74
N ASN A 93 0.95 -13.77 -23.58
CA ASN A 93 1.10 -13.04 -22.31
C ASN A 93 -0.03 -13.33 -21.30
N LEU A 94 -1.10 -14.02 -21.72
CA LEU A 94 -2.17 -14.49 -20.84
C LEU A 94 -1.79 -15.73 -20.03
N ALA A 95 -0.75 -16.46 -20.44
CA ALA A 95 -0.31 -17.64 -19.71
C ALA A 95 0.08 -17.26 -18.26
N PRO A 96 -0.32 -18.07 -17.25
CA PRO A 96 -0.01 -17.79 -15.84
C PRO A 96 1.48 -17.57 -15.59
N SER A 97 2.34 -18.17 -16.41
CA SER A 97 3.80 -17.99 -16.36
C SER A 97 4.25 -16.53 -16.44
N HIS A 98 3.49 -15.64 -17.08
CA HIS A 98 3.84 -14.23 -17.29
C HIS A 98 3.33 -13.30 -16.18
N TRP A 99 2.19 -13.60 -15.56
CA TRP A 99 1.53 -12.66 -14.64
C TRP A 99 1.40 -13.17 -13.21
N ALA A 100 1.36 -14.49 -13.01
CA ALA A 100 1.17 -15.13 -11.71
C ALA A 100 2.49 -15.62 -11.07
N ALA A 101 3.64 -15.13 -11.55
CA ALA A 101 4.95 -15.66 -11.16
C ALA A 101 5.36 -15.32 -9.74
N TYR A 102 4.76 -14.29 -9.12
CA TYR A 102 5.19 -13.80 -7.82
C TYR A 102 4.28 -14.26 -6.68
N LEU A 103 4.90 -14.80 -5.63
CA LEU A 103 4.27 -15.16 -4.37
C LEU A 103 4.75 -14.22 -3.25
N LEU A 104 3.80 -13.70 -2.47
CA LEU A 104 4.07 -12.87 -1.30
C LEU A 104 3.88 -13.70 -0.02
N ILE A 105 4.90 -13.72 0.84
CA ILE A 105 4.91 -14.48 2.10
C ILE A 105 5.19 -13.53 3.27
N GLY A 106 4.45 -13.67 4.37
CA GLY A 106 4.63 -12.87 5.59
C GLY A 106 3.63 -11.72 5.71
N ASN A 107 4.05 -10.59 6.31
CA ASN A 107 3.17 -9.46 6.57
C ASN A 107 2.71 -8.75 5.27
N THR A 108 1.41 -8.75 5.00
CA THR A 108 0.81 -8.18 3.78
C THR A 108 0.37 -6.72 3.89
N ASP A 109 0.58 -6.05 5.02
CA ASP A 109 0.11 -4.69 5.30
C ASP A 109 0.78 -3.63 4.42
N ALA A 110 0.19 -2.44 4.39
CA ALA A 110 0.77 -1.29 3.69
C ALA A 110 2.07 -0.84 4.35
N VAL A 111 3.06 -0.50 3.51
CA VAL A 111 4.36 0.03 3.95
C VAL A 111 4.20 1.41 4.61
N THR A 112 3.23 2.20 4.15
CA THR A 112 2.92 3.52 4.70
C THR A 112 1.53 3.53 5.32
N LYS A 113 1.45 3.72 6.64
CA LYS A 113 0.18 4.00 7.32
C LYS A 113 -0.19 5.47 7.09
N ARG A 114 -1.28 5.73 6.36
CA ARG A 114 -1.81 7.09 6.17
C ARG A 114 -2.27 7.62 7.52
N ASN A 115 -1.56 8.60 8.06
CA ASN A 115 -1.83 9.18 9.37
C ASN A 115 -3.01 10.17 9.32
N TRP A 116 -4.24 9.65 9.35
CA TRP A 116 -5.51 10.42 9.31
C TRP A 116 -5.63 11.45 10.45
N TYR A 117 -4.93 11.23 11.57
CA TYR A 117 -4.96 12.11 12.73
C TYR A 117 -4.62 13.57 12.40
N TRP A 118 -3.71 13.82 11.45
CA TRP A 118 -3.36 15.18 11.01
C TRP A 118 -4.52 15.90 10.28
N LEU A 119 -5.37 15.16 9.56
CA LEU A 119 -6.56 15.73 8.93
C LEU A 119 -7.63 16.06 9.99
N SER A 120 -7.80 15.21 11.00
CA SER A 120 -8.73 15.46 12.10
C SER A 120 -8.31 16.66 12.95
N LEU A 121 -7.00 16.81 13.21
CA LEU A 121 -6.44 17.96 13.94
C LEU A 121 -6.67 19.31 13.23
N ALA A 122 -6.81 19.33 11.91
CA ALA A 122 -7.11 20.55 11.15
C ALA A 122 -8.62 20.87 11.09
N ILE A 123 -9.49 19.86 11.11
CA ILE A 123 -10.94 20.03 10.98
C ILE A 123 -11.58 20.57 12.26
N ILE A 124 -11.10 20.14 13.43
CA ILE A 124 -11.60 20.58 14.74
C ILE A 124 -11.46 22.10 14.94
N PRO A 125 -10.28 22.74 14.74
CA PRO A 125 -10.13 24.18 14.89
C PRO A 125 -10.89 24.97 13.82
N LEU A 126 -10.98 24.48 12.58
CA LEU A 126 -11.78 25.11 11.53
C LEU A 126 -13.28 25.12 11.89
N SER A 127 -13.79 23.99 12.37
CA SER A 127 -15.18 23.86 12.82
C SER A 127 -15.47 24.75 14.03
N TRP A 128 -14.53 24.83 14.98
CA TRP A 128 -14.64 25.69 16.16
C TRP A 128 -14.60 27.18 15.81
N LEU A 129 -13.69 27.60 14.92
CA LEU A 129 -13.62 28.96 14.39
C LEU A 129 -14.88 29.33 13.62
N TRP A 130 -15.39 28.43 12.78
CA TRP A 130 -16.63 28.63 12.04
C TRP A 130 -17.84 28.79 12.97
N TYR A 131 -17.93 27.94 14.00
CA TYR A 131 -18.96 28.01 15.03
C TYR A 131 -18.91 29.34 15.79
N GLN A 132 -17.73 29.74 16.26
CA GLN A 132 -17.50 31.02 16.94
C GLN A 132 -17.88 32.21 16.05
N TRP A 133 -17.48 32.19 14.79
CA TRP A 133 -17.78 33.25 13.83
C TRP A 133 -19.28 33.35 13.54
N ARG A 134 -19.98 32.21 13.41
CA ARG A 134 -21.44 32.19 13.25
C ARG A 134 -22.16 32.75 14.48
N LYS A 135 -21.66 32.46 15.68
CA LYS A 135 -22.21 33.01 16.94
C LYS A 135 -21.96 34.52 17.06
N ARG A 136 -20.79 35.00 16.64
CA ARG A 136 -20.47 36.44 16.58
C ARG A 136 -21.36 37.19 15.59
N ARG A 137 -21.66 36.59 14.42
CA ARG A 137 -22.57 37.19 13.43
C ARG A 137 -24.01 37.34 13.95
N LYS A 138 -24.53 36.35 14.68
CA LYS A 138 -25.87 36.43 15.28
C LYS A 138 -25.98 37.54 16.34
N LYS A 139 -24.96 37.71 17.19
CA LYS A 139 -24.95 38.76 18.22
C LYS A 139 -24.90 40.18 17.65
N LYS A 140 -24.22 40.40 16.52
CA LYS A 140 -24.17 41.72 15.88
C LYS A 140 -25.53 42.14 15.30
N ARG A 141 -26.25 41.23 14.63
CA ARG A 141 -27.58 41.53 14.08
C ARG A 141 -28.63 41.85 15.15
N ILE A 142 -28.59 41.15 16.29
CA ILE A 142 -29.58 41.39 17.38
C ILE A 142 -29.41 42.78 17.99
N LYS A 143 -28.17 43.25 18.19
CA LYS A 143 -27.91 44.61 18.71
C LYS A 143 -28.33 45.72 17.74
N GLU A 144 -28.23 45.50 16.43
CA GLU A 144 -28.59 46.50 15.42
C GLU A 144 -30.12 46.67 15.32
N ILE A 145 -30.88 45.60 15.55
CA ILE A 145 -32.35 45.61 15.59
C ILE A 145 -32.86 46.34 16.85
N GLU A 146 -32.24 46.10 18.01
CA GLU A 146 -32.62 46.75 19.27
C GLU A 146 -32.40 48.27 19.24
N VAL A 147 -31.30 48.73 18.61
CA VAL A 147 -30.99 50.16 18.46
C VAL A 147 -31.93 50.88 17.49
N THR A 148 -32.44 50.19 16.46
CA THR A 148 -33.42 50.80 15.54
C THR A 148 -34.79 50.94 16.20
N THR A 149 -35.17 50.03 17.09
CA THR A 149 -36.47 50.13 17.81
C THR A 149 -36.46 51.24 18.87
N THR A 150 -35.31 51.60 19.45
CA THR A 150 -35.21 52.70 20.44
C THR A 150 -35.13 54.10 19.83
N MET A 151 -35.00 54.22 18.50
CA MET A 151 -34.90 55.52 17.81
C MET A 151 -36.22 55.91 17.10
N GLU A 152 -37.23 55.03 17.13
CA GLU A 152 -38.58 55.27 16.61
C GLU A 152 -39.60 55.65 17.70
N TYR A 153 -39.19 55.71 18.97
CA TYR A 153 -39.98 56.23 20.11
C TYR A 153 -39.33 57.49 20.67
#